data_AF-A0A1H9S9F8-F1
#
_entry.id   AF-A0A1H9S9F8-F1
#
_cell.length_a   1.000
_cell.length_b   1.000
_cell.length_c   1.000
_cell.angle_alpha   90.00
_cell.angle_beta   90.00
_cell.angle_gamma   90.00
#
_symmetry.space_group_name_H-M   'P 1'
#
loop_
_entity.id
_entity.type
_entity.pdbx_description
1 polymer ?
#
loop_
_entity_poly.entity_id
_entity_poly.type
_entity_poly.pdbx_seq_one_letter_code
_entity_poly.pdbx_strand_id
1 'polypeptide(L)'
;MHYISRNKEIAVLKISGKSTFSISLSLYKKELLTTLKGILIIIIPFSIYILLKDASQLLYYFELVGIISSLTLLIYSIIALLGLPYINFLNVTTSVKNNRNNTVIYLILLLFKIVLTTTLFINIMNVFSSSKELYLTLNNSNSINKFSLYELNIRNYKPSTANKKLTTYISNFKTGIYRFEYCPEENIDKNYTIDVNDTEDLNFHSIKASSNLLPKLNIKDNNNNGITLSPSKNYLLIPKKYWADRNIIKKNYNSNTEYQCICIKDNQKITNFTDPSCYSYNMILSLTPLKSNFSISSDPKIFMTKEKAKLINREIDKLKIEHASIKASPLSDELNETTGTIKYSLLTNTIFLVILLVTVAVVNYVSILSYYEIKKKMLAIENLLGRSNLKDISTFLIINGIITLIISLGVNPFFILLIIPESIVFLMILQAKSFKNTTLILKGE
;
A
#
# COMPACT_ATOMS: atom_id res chain seq x y z
N MET A 1 -12.53 8.50 -27.45
CA MET A 1 -13.90 8.81 -27.00
C MET A 1 -14.35 10.22 -27.41
N HIS A 2 -13.54 11.25 -27.11
CA HIS A 2 -13.84 12.67 -27.41
C HIS A 2 -14.32 12.94 -28.86
N TYR A 3 -13.60 12.46 -29.88
CA TYR A 3 -14.01 12.64 -31.27
C TYR A 3 -15.30 11.90 -31.64
N ILE A 4 -15.47 10.67 -31.14
CA ILE A 4 -16.64 9.83 -31.45
C ILE A 4 -17.93 10.49 -30.92
N SER A 5 -17.88 11.06 -29.72
CA SER A 5 -19.02 11.78 -29.13
C SER A 5 -19.39 13.07 -29.88
N ARG A 6 -18.44 13.63 -30.65
CA ARG A 6 -18.62 14.88 -31.39
C ARG A 6 -18.72 14.68 -32.90
N ASN A 7 -19.03 13.47 -33.36
CA ASN A 7 -19.15 13.16 -34.79
C ASN A 7 -20.10 14.08 -35.56
N LYS A 8 -21.20 14.54 -34.94
CA LYS A 8 -22.13 15.49 -35.57
C LYS A 8 -21.50 16.88 -35.74
N GLU A 9 -20.82 17.38 -34.72
CA GLU A 9 -20.09 18.64 -34.77
C GLU A 9 -18.95 18.57 -35.80
N ILE A 10 -18.17 17.48 -35.80
CA ILE A 10 -17.12 17.23 -36.79
C ILE A 10 -17.69 17.17 -38.21
N ALA A 11 -18.82 16.48 -38.41
CA ALA A 11 -19.48 16.39 -39.71
C ALA A 11 -19.96 17.77 -40.20
N VAL A 12 -20.59 18.57 -39.34
CA VAL A 12 -21.00 19.95 -39.66
C VAL A 12 -19.79 20.82 -40.01
N LEU A 13 -18.71 20.74 -39.24
CA LEU A 13 -17.50 21.52 -39.49
C LEU A 13 -16.81 21.09 -40.80
N LYS A 14 -16.85 19.80 -41.14
CA LYS A 14 -16.32 19.27 -42.40
C LYS A 14 -17.18 19.70 -43.60
N ILE A 15 -18.51 19.74 -43.47
CA ILE A 15 -19.43 20.32 -44.47
C ILE A 15 -19.15 21.82 -44.66
N SER A 16 -18.84 22.54 -43.58
CA SER A 16 -18.47 23.97 -43.65
C SER A 16 -17.09 24.26 -44.26
N GLY A 17 -16.38 23.24 -44.77
CA GLY A 17 -15.11 23.40 -45.47
C GLY A 17 -13.87 23.57 -44.58
N LYS A 18 -13.96 23.31 -43.28
CA LYS A 18 -12.78 23.40 -42.39
C LYS A 18 -11.82 22.23 -42.61
N SER A 19 -10.51 22.52 -42.58
CA SER A 19 -9.47 21.48 -42.65
C SER A 19 -9.51 20.56 -41.42
N THR A 20 -9.11 19.31 -41.59
CA THR A 20 -9.16 18.31 -40.51
C THR A 20 -8.26 18.66 -39.33
N PHE A 21 -7.13 19.34 -39.60
CA PHE A 21 -6.28 19.93 -38.57
C PHE A 21 -6.98 21.05 -37.80
N SER A 22 -7.64 21.98 -38.49
CA SER A 22 -8.41 23.07 -37.85
C SER A 22 -9.54 22.53 -36.98
N ILE A 23 -10.26 21.51 -37.45
CA ILE A 23 -11.32 20.84 -36.69
C ILE A 23 -10.73 20.23 -35.42
N SER A 24 -9.69 19.40 -35.54
CA SER A 24 -9.01 18.75 -34.42
C SER A 24 -8.55 19.74 -33.35
N LEU A 25 -7.85 20.81 -33.77
CA LEU A 25 -7.33 21.84 -32.87
C LEU A 25 -8.46 22.64 -32.20
N SER A 26 -9.53 22.97 -32.93
CA SER A 26 -10.66 23.75 -32.38
C SER A 26 -11.40 23.01 -31.27
N LEU A 27 -11.58 21.69 -31.43
CA LEU A 27 -12.23 20.83 -30.44
C LEU A 27 -11.41 20.77 -29.15
N TYR A 28 -10.08 20.65 -29.29
CA TYR A 28 -9.17 20.56 -28.15
C TYR A 28 -8.85 21.87 -27.46
N LYS A 29 -8.75 22.98 -28.21
CA LYS A 29 -8.49 24.31 -27.63
C LYS A 29 -9.51 24.65 -26.56
N LYS A 30 -10.78 24.32 -26.79
CA LYS A 30 -11.87 24.56 -25.83
C LYS A 30 -11.71 23.72 -24.56
N GLU A 31 -11.34 22.44 -24.69
CA GLU A 31 -11.12 21.57 -23.54
C GLU A 31 -9.87 21.95 -22.75
N LEU A 32 -8.74 22.16 -23.43
CA LEU A 32 -7.49 22.61 -22.82
C LEU A 32 -7.70 23.87 -21.98
N LEU A 33 -8.41 24.88 -22.52
CA LEU A 33 -8.71 26.12 -21.81
C LEU A 33 -9.58 25.88 -20.57
N THR A 34 -10.50 24.92 -20.63
CA THR A 34 -11.36 24.56 -19.49
C THR A 34 -10.54 23.84 -18.42
N THR A 35 -9.66 22.92 -18.80
CA THR A 35 -8.75 22.21 -17.89
C THR A 35 -7.78 23.18 -17.22
N LEU A 36 -7.19 24.12 -17.96
CA LEU A 36 -6.32 25.16 -17.41
C LEU A 36 -7.06 26.08 -16.42
N LYS A 37 -8.32 26.43 -16.69
CA LYS A 37 -9.16 27.16 -15.73
C LYS A 37 -9.37 26.35 -14.44
N GLY A 38 -9.65 25.05 -14.55
CA GLY A 38 -9.78 24.15 -13.40
C GLY A 38 -8.50 24.08 -12.57
N ILE A 39 -7.35 23.95 -13.25
CA ILE A 39 -6.02 23.95 -12.62
C ILE A 39 -5.78 25.27 -11.88
N LEU A 40 -6.12 26.42 -12.47
CA LEU A 40 -5.97 27.74 -11.82
C LEU A 40 -6.79 27.89 -10.54
N ILE A 41 -8.02 27.34 -10.51
CA ILE A 41 -8.89 27.35 -9.32
C ILE A 41 -8.23 26.62 -8.14
N ILE A 42 -7.38 25.62 -8.42
CA ILE A 42 -6.65 24.87 -7.39
C ILE A 42 -5.35 25.59 -7.01
N ILE A 43 -4.62 26.13 -8.00
CA ILE A 43 -3.33 26.79 -7.79
C ILE A 43 -3.46 27.96 -6.81
N ILE A 44 -4.43 28.86 -7.04
CA ILE A 44 -4.58 30.09 -6.27
C ILE A 44 -4.71 29.84 -4.75
N PRO A 45 -5.67 29.04 -4.25
CA PRO A 45 -5.80 28.78 -2.82
C PRO A 45 -4.60 28.03 -2.23
N PHE A 46 -3.97 27.14 -2.99
CA PHE A 46 -2.79 26.41 -2.52
C PHE A 46 -1.55 27.30 -2.43
N SER A 47 -1.36 28.22 -3.38
CA SER A 47 -0.32 29.24 -3.30
C SER A 47 -0.49 30.14 -2.09
N ILE A 48 -1.73 30.55 -1.77
CA ILE A 48 -2.03 31.31 -0.55
C ILE A 48 -1.69 30.49 0.69
N TYR A 49 -2.07 29.20 0.73
CA TYR A 49 -1.74 28.32 1.84
C TYR A 49 -0.22 28.17 2.07
N ILE A 50 0.55 27.96 1.00
CA ILE A 50 2.01 27.83 1.08
C ILE A 50 2.62 29.16 1.55
N LEU A 51 2.17 30.29 1.01
CA LEU A 51 2.66 31.61 1.41
C LEU A 51 2.42 31.89 2.90
N LEU A 52 1.31 31.43 3.47
CA LEU A 52 0.99 31.54 4.89
C LEU A 52 1.80 30.59 5.79
N LYS A 53 2.35 29.49 5.24
CA LYS A 53 3.08 28.47 6.01
C LYS A 53 4.60 28.59 5.89
N ASP A 54 5.10 28.69 4.67
CA ASP A 54 6.51 28.84 4.34
C ASP A 54 6.66 29.39 2.90
N ALA A 55 6.92 30.69 2.79
CA ALA A 55 7.07 31.37 1.51
C ALA A 55 8.27 30.87 0.69
N SER A 56 9.28 30.24 1.32
CA SER A 56 10.45 29.72 0.60
C SER A 56 10.11 28.54 -0.33
N GLN A 57 9.02 27.82 -0.04
CA GLN A 57 8.56 26.67 -0.82
C GLN A 57 7.77 27.05 -2.08
N LEU A 58 7.45 28.34 -2.26
CA LEU A 58 6.59 28.82 -3.33
C LEU A 58 7.22 28.60 -4.72
N LEU A 59 8.55 28.72 -4.82
CA LEU A 59 9.29 28.50 -6.08
C LEU A 59 9.19 27.05 -6.54
N TYR A 60 9.48 26.09 -5.65
CA TYR A 60 9.37 24.66 -5.95
C TYR A 60 7.94 24.26 -6.30
N TYR A 61 6.94 24.86 -5.65
CA TYR A 61 5.54 24.64 -5.99
C TYR A 61 5.22 25.09 -7.43
N PHE A 62 5.68 26.28 -7.85
CA PHE A 62 5.44 26.77 -9.21
C PHE A 62 6.20 25.98 -10.28
N GLU A 63 7.40 25.49 -10.00
CA GLU A 63 8.11 24.57 -10.89
C GLU A 63 7.30 23.29 -11.12
N LEU A 64 6.75 22.71 -10.05
CA LEU A 64 5.91 21.52 -10.12
C LEU A 64 4.63 21.78 -10.92
N VAL A 65 3.96 22.92 -10.68
CA VAL A 65 2.79 23.35 -11.47
C VAL A 65 3.15 23.52 -12.95
N GLY A 66 4.31 24.08 -13.25
CA GLY A 66 4.82 24.23 -14.62
C GLY A 66 5.02 22.89 -15.32
N ILE A 67 5.61 21.91 -14.63
CA ILE A 67 5.81 20.55 -15.13
C ILE A 67 4.45 19.88 -15.40
N ILE A 68 3.52 19.92 -14.45
CA ILE A 68 2.17 19.33 -14.63
C ILE A 68 1.45 19.97 -15.81
N SER A 69 1.53 21.29 -15.94
CA SER A 69 0.86 22.02 -17.02
C SER A 69 1.47 21.67 -18.39
N SER A 70 2.80 21.55 -18.47
CA SER A 70 3.52 21.13 -19.67
C SER A 70 3.15 19.70 -20.09
N LEU A 71 3.14 18.76 -19.14
CA LEU A 71 2.71 17.37 -19.38
C LEU A 71 1.25 17.32 -19.85
N THR A 72 0.37 18.12 -19.25
CA THR A 72 -1.03 18.21 -19.66
C THR A 72 -1.13 18.68 -21.11
N LEU A 73 -0.40 19.73 -21.49
CA LEU A 73 -0.37 20.25 -22.85
C LEU A 73 0.16 19.21 -23.85
N LEU A 74 1.19 18.44 -23.47
CA LEU A 74 1.76 17.38 -24.27
C LEU A 74 0.75 16.24 -24.50
N ILE A 75 0.03 15.82 -23.46
CA ILE A 75 -1.04 14.81 -23.56
C ILE A 75 -2.12 15.28 -24.54
N TYR A 76 -2.63 16.50 -24.37
CA TYR A 76 -3.64 17.06 -25.27
C TYR A 76 -3.16 17.13 -26.73
N SER A 77 -1.88 17.46 -26.95
CA SER A 77 -1.28 17.52 -28.28
C SER A 77 -1.20 16.13 -28.93
N ILE A 78 -0.80 15.10 -28.17
CA ILE A 78 -0.77 13.72 -28.66
C ILE A 78 -2.17 13.26 -29.06
N ILE A 79 -3.18 13.53 -28.23
CA ILE A 79 -4.56 13.09 -28.55
C ILE A 79 -5.10 13.86 -29.77
N ALA A 80 -4.74 15.15 -29.93
CA ALA A 80 -5.09 15.94 -31.12
C ALA A 80 -4.54 15.34 -32.42
N LEU A 81 -3.31 14.81 -32.38
CA LEU A 81 -2.69 14.12 -33.50
C LEU A 81 -3.39 12.80 -33.83
N LEU A 82 -3.69 11.99 -32.80
CA LEU A 82 -4.42 10.72 -32.96
C LEU A 82 -5.84 10.92 -33.52
N GLY A 83 -6.43 12.10 -33.33
CA GLY A 83 -7.75 12.45 -33.88
C GLY A 83 -7.78 12.78 -35.37
N LEU A 84 -6.65 13.17 -35.96
CA LEU A 84 -6.56 13.51 -37.39
C LEU A 84 -6.99 12.36 -38.31
N PRO A 85 -6.45 11.12 -38.18
CA PRO A 85 -6.89 10.01 -39.02
C PRO A 85 -8.39 9.73 -38.84
N TYR A 86 -8.90 9.82 -37.61
CA TYR A 86 -10.32 9.61 -37.35
C TYR A 86 -11.22 10.63 -38.07
N ILE A 87 -10.88 11.92 -38.05
CA ILE A 87 -11.65 12.95 -38.77
C ILE A 87 -11.55 12.77 -40.29
N ASN A 88 -10.37 12.37 -40.81
CA ASN A 88 -10.17 12.12 -42.23
C ASN A 88 -11.11 11.01 -42.74
N PHE A 89 -11.14 9.86 -42.05
CA PHE A 89 -11.94 8.69 -42.44
C PHE A 89 -13.43 8.79 -42.10
N LEU A 90 -13.87 9.85 -41.41
CA LEU A 90 -15.26 10.03 -41.01
C LEU A 90 -16.16 10.27 -42.24
N ASN A 91 -17.11 9.36 -42.46
CA ASN A 91 -18.14 9.46 -43.48
C ASN A 91 -19.27 10.39 -43.02
N VAL A 92 -19.37 11.56 -43.65
CA VAL A 92 -20.21 12.69 -43.25
C VAL A 92 -21.71 12.33 -43.30
N THR A 93 -22.16 11.61 -44.33
CA THR A 93 -23.59 11.30 -44.55
C THR A 93 -24.15 10.33 -43.52
N THR A 94 -23.36 9.33 -43.12
CA THR A 94 -23.74 8.36 -42.08
C THR A 94 -23.59 8.95 -40.67
N SER A 95 -22.65 9.87 -40.45
CA SER A 95 -22.40 10.48 -39.14
C SER A 95 -23.52 11.42 -38.68
N VAL A 96 -24.26 12.05 -39.61
CA VAL A 96 -25.42 12.90 -39.30
C VAL A 96 -26.66 12.07 -38.95
N LYS A 97 -26.82 10.87 -39.54
CA LYS A 97 -28.03 10.03 -39.40
C LYS A 97 -27.93 8.89 -38.37
N ASN A 98 -26.73 8.45 -37.96
CA ASN A 98 -26.57 7.13 -37.34
C ASN A 98 -26.23 7.14 -35.82
N ASN A 99 -26.90 6.28 -35.05
CA ASN A 99 -26.64 6.00 -33.62
C ASN A 99 -25.50 4.97 -33.38
N ARG A 100 -24.92 4.37 -34.43
CA ARG A 100 -23.84 3.34 -34.35
C ARG A 100 -22.62 3.79 -33.53
N ASN A 101 -22.39 5.10 -33.42
CA ASN A 101 -21.30 5.69 -32.65
C ASN A 101 -21.50 5.55 -31.12
N ASN A 102 -22.73 5.65 -30.64
CA ASN A 102 -23.02 5.52 -29.20
C ASN A 102 -22.80 4.07 -28.73
N THR A 103 -23.08 3.08 -29.59
CA THR A 103 -22.77 1.67 -29.32
C THR A 103 -21.26 1.43 -29.20
N VAL A 104 -20.45 2.00 -30.09
CA VAL A 104 -18.98 1.90 -30.01
C VAL A 104 -18.45 2.60 -28.76
N ILE A 105 -18.95 3.79 -28.44
CA ILE A 105 -18.61 4.52 -27.20
C ILE A 105 -18.94 3.66 -25.98
N TYR A 106 -20.13 3.06 -25.94
CA TYR A 106 -20.57 2.20 -24.84
C TYR A 106 -19.67 0.97 -24.67
N LEU A 107 -19.30 0.30 -25.76
CA LEU A 107 -18.39 -0.86 -25.71
C LEU A 107 -16.98 -0.47 -25.21
N ILE A 108 -16.44 0.66 -25.65
CA ILE A 108 -15.15 1.18 -25.17
C ILE A 108 -15.24 1.50 -23.67
N LEU A 109 -16.35 2.11 -23.22
CA LEU A 109 -16.57 2.40 -21.80
C LEU A 109 -16.67 1.13 -20.95
N LEU A 110 -17.31 0.08 -21.44
CA LEU A 110 -17.36 -1.21 -20.75
C LEU A 110 -15.96 -1.82 -20.58
N LEU A 111 -15.14 -1.80 -21.63
CA LEU A 111 -13.74 -2.26 -21.55
C LEU A 111 -12.94 -1.43 -20.53
N PHE A 112 -13.11 -0.10 -20.56
CA PHE A 112 -12.42 0.78 -19.62
C PHE A 112 -12.91 0.58 -18.18
N LYS A 113 -14.21 0.32 -17.98
CA LYS A 113 -14.79 -0.03 -16.69
C LYS A 113 -14.14 -1.29 -16.13
N ILE A 114 -13.92 -2.33 -16.94
CA ILE A 114 -13.26 -3.57 -16.50
C ILE A 114 -11.88 -3.25 -15.94
N VAL A 115 -11.05 -2.52 -16.68
CA VAL A 115 -9.70 -2.15 -16.24
C VAL A 115 -9.74 -1.33 -14.94
N LEU A 116 -10.58 -0.29 -14.88
CA LEU A 116 -10.66 0.57 -13.71
C LEU A 116 -11.19 -0.15 -12.47
N THR A 117 -12.19 -1.02 -12.62
CA THR A 117 -12.81 -1.75 -11.50
C THR A 117 -11.83 -2.77 -10.93
N THR A 118 -11.06 -3.46 -11.79
CA THR A 118 -9.97 -4.34 -11.36
C THR A 118 -8.91 -3.56 -10.57
N THR A 119 -8.43 -2.44 -11.11
CA THR A 119 -7.43 -1.59 -10.42
C THR A 119 -7.97 -1.05 -9.10
N LEU A 120 -9.25 -0.66 -9.05
CA LEU A 120 -9.91 -0.22 -7.83
C LEU A 120 -9.91 -1.31 -6.76
N PHE A 121 -10.31 -2.53 -7.10
CA PHE A 121 -10.38 -3.63 -6.12
C PHE A 121 -9.00 -4.03 -5.62
N ILE A 122 -8.00 -4.09 -6.50
CA ILE A 122 -6.60 -4.32 -6.09
C ILE A 122 -6.14 -3.21 -5.14
N ASN A 123 -6.46 -1.95 -5.44
CA ASN A 123 -6.06 -0.84 -4.58
C ASN A 123 -6.75 -0.87 -3.22
N ILE A 124 -8.04 -1.24 -3.14
CA ILE A 124 -8.74 -1.45 -1.86
C ILE A 124 -8.01 -2.51 -1.02
N MET A 125 -7.57 -3.61 -1.63
CA MET A 125 -6.81 -4.65 -0.93
C MET A 125 -5.46 -4.13 -0.43
N ASN A 126 -4.76 -3.31 -1.22
CA ASN A 126 -3.50 -2.68 -0.81
C ASN A 126 -3.71 -1.74 0.39
N VAL A 127 -4.74 -0.89 0.36
CA VAL A 127 -5.10 0.00 1.48
C VAL A 127 -5.39 -0.81 2.74
N PHE A 128 -6.16 -1.90 2.62
CA PHE A 128 -6.46 -2.77 3.74
C PHE A 128 -5.19 -3.43 4.32
N SER A 129 -4.32 -3.97 3.46
CA SER A 129 -3.06 -4.59 3.86
C SER A 129 -2.14 -3.61 4.59
N SER A 130 -1.89 -2.44 3.99
CA SER A 130 -1.06 -1.40 4.61
C SER A 130 -1.66 -0.88 5.92
N SER A 131 -2.99 -0.82 6.04
CA SER A 131 -3.66 -0.44 7.29
C SER A 131 -3.43 -1.48 8.40
N LYS A 132 -3.56 -2.77 8.06
CA LYS A 132 -3.28 -3.88 8.99
C LYS A 132 -1.83 -3.87 9.44
N GLU A 133 -0.91 -3.73 8.49
CA GLU A 133 0.52 -3.64 8.77
C GLU A 133 0.85 -2.45 9.68
N LEU A 134 0.32 -1.26 9.38
CA LEU A 134 0.50 -0.07 10.21
C LEU A 134 0.01 -0.28 11.64
N TYR A 135 -1.17 -0.89 11.81
CA TYR A 135 -1.73 -1.18 13.13
C TYR A 135 -0.80 -2.11 13.94
N LEU A 136 -0.33 -3.19 13.31
CA LEU A 136 0.58 -4.15 13.94
C LEU A 136 1.91 -3.49 14.32
N THR A 137 2.50 -2.74 13.38
CA THR A 137 3.75 -2.01 13.58
C THR A 137 3.64 -0.99 14.70
N LEU A 138 2.56 -0.20 14.77
CA LEU A 138 2.36 0.76 15.85
C LEU A 138 2.25 0.08 17.22
N ASN A 139 1.49 -1.02 17.32
CA ASN A 139 1.33 -1.75 18.58
C ASN A 139 2.67 -2.36 19.05
N ASN A 140 3.43 -2.92 18.11
CA ASN A 140 4.74 -3.49 18.34
C ASN A 140 5.77 -2.41 18.74
N SER A 141 5.88 -1.32 17.97
CA SER A 141 6.75 -0.17 18.26
C SER A 141 6.46 0.44 19.62
N ASN A 142 5.18 0.62 19.99
CA ASN A 142 4.79 1.12 21.31
C ASN A 142 5.21 0.18 22.44
N SER A 143 5.17 -1.13 22.20
CA SER A 143 5.61 -2.12 23.19
C SER A 143 7.14 -2.10 23.36
N ILE A 144 7.89 -1.95 22.27
CA ILE A 144 9.36 -1.88 22.29
C ILE A 144 9.84 -0.54 22.90
N ASN A 145 9.21 0.57 22.55
CA ASN A 145 9.57 1.92 23.03
C ASN A 145 9.47 2.07 24.56
N LYS A 146 8.61 1.29 25.23
CA LYS A 146 8.54 1.25 26.71
C LYS A 146 9.89 0.91 27.35
N PHE A 147 10.75 0.16 26.65
CA PHE A 147 12.06 -0.21 27.17
C PHE A 147 13.13 0.88 27.00
N SER A 148 12.85 1.94 26.23
CA SER A 148 13.78 3.05 25.96
C SER A 148 15.19 2.57 25.58
N LEU A 149 15.26 1.56 24.71
CA LEU A 149 16.50 0.95 24.26
C LEU A 149 17.20 1.80 23.20
N TYR A 150 18.51 1.65 23.17
CA TYR A 150 19.40 2.17 22.13
C TYR A 150 20.00 0.98 21.39
N GLU A 151 20.23 1.13 20.10
CA GLU A 151 20.91 0.15 19.25
C GLU A 151 22.30 0.65 18.88
N LEU A 152 23.27 -0.26 18.83
CA LEU A 152 24.57 0.01 18.22
C LEU A 152 24.44 -0.15 16.70
N ASN A 153 24.28 0.96 16.00
CA ASN A 153 24.18 1.00 14.56
C ASN A 153 25.57 0.96 13.93
N ILE A 154 25.76 0.01 13.02
CA ILE A 154 27.04 -0.27 12.38
C ILE A 154 26.80 -0.28 10.88
N ARG A 155 27.27 0.75 10.18
CA ARG A 155 27.15 0.90 8.72
C ARG A 155 28.57 1.07 8.19
N ASN A 156 29.16 0.02 7.57
CA ASN A 156 30.57 -0.02 7.10
C ASN A 156 31.63 -0.35 8.17
N TYR A 157 31.47 -1.48 8.86
CA TYR A 157 32.50 -1.98 9.76
C TYR A 157 33.81 -2.29 9.01
N LYS A 158 34.91 -1.66 9.43
CA LYS A 158 36.28 -2.04 9.01
C LYS A 158 37.06 -2.54 10.22
N PRO A 159 37.71 -3.72 10.16
CA PRO A 159 38.56 -4.17 11.25
C PRO A 159 39.70 -3.16 11.50
N SER A 160 39.69 -2.49 12.65
CA SER A 160 40.70 -1.50 13.04
C SER A 160 41.11 -1.67 14.50
N THR A 161 42.27 -1.12 14.88
CA THR A 161 42.71 -1.09 16.28
C THR A 161 41.72 -0.32 17.17
N ALA A 162 41.13 0.76 16.65
CA ALA A 162 40.06 1.50 17.32
C ALA A 162 38.81 0.64 17.53
N ASN A 163 38.35 -0.09 16.51
CA ASN A 163 37.16 -0.94 16.62
C ASN A 163 37.38 -2.12 17.58
N LYS A 164 38.57 -2.73 17.59
CA LYS A 164 38.94 -3.76 18.60
C LYS A 164 38.91 -3.21 20.03
N LYS A 165 39.39 -1.98 20.23
CA LYS A 165 39.32 -1.30 21.55
C LYS A 165 37.87 -1.03 21.96
N LEU A 166 37.03 -0.56 21.03
CA LEU A 166 35.61 -0.35 21.28
C LEU A 166 34.89 -1.66 21.64
N THR A 167 35.14 -2.74 20.91
CA THR A 167 34.60 -4.07 21.22
C THR A 167 34.95 -4.52 22.64
N THR A 168 36.24 -4.39 23.01
CA THR A 168 36.72 -4.74 24.35
C THR A 168 36.08 -3.85 25.43
N TYR A 169 35.87 -2.56 25.12
CA TYR A 169 35.21 -1.64 26.03
C TYR A 169 33.76 -2.04 26.30
N ILE A 170 32.98 -2.32 25.25
CA ILE A 170 31.57 -2.72 25.39
C ILE A 170 31.47 -4.06 26.12
N SER A 171 32.40 -4.98 25.86
CA SER A 171 32.36 -6.32 26.43
C SER A 171 32.70 -6.41 27.93
N ASN A 172 33.29 -5.34 28.48
CA ASN A 172 33.49 -5.19 29.93
C ASN A 172 32.20 -4.83 30.69
N PHE A 173 31.12 -4.46 30.01
CA PHE A 173 29.85 -4.17 30.68
C PHE A 173 29.14 -5.45 31.12
N LYS A 174 28.90 -5.57 32.43
CA LYS A 174 28.14 -6.68 33.04
C LYS A 174 26.62 -6.49 32.94
N THR A 175 26.15 -5.25 32.83
CA THR A 175 24.72 -4.89 32.84
C THR A 175 24.44 -3.76 31.84
N GLY A 176 23.18 -3.67 31.39
CA GLY A 176 22.73 -2.61 30.50
C GLY A 176 23.12 -2.77 29.03
N ILE A 177 23.71 -3.91 28.66
CA ILE A 177 23.94 -4.35 27.27
C ILE A 177 23.15 -5.66 27.06
N TYR A 178 22.51 -5.77 25.91
CA TYR A 178 21.70 -6.92 25.51
C TYR A 178 22.09 -7.35 24.10
N ARG A 179 21.93 -8.64 23.82
CA ARG A 179 22.03 -9.19 22.47
C ARG A 179 20.70 -9.77 22.06
N PHE A 180 20.37 -9.58 20.80
CA PHE A 180 19.16 -10.08 20.21
C PHE A 180 19.41 -10.36 18.73
N GLU A 181 19.03 -11.55 18.32
CA GLU A 181 19.03 -11.98 16.93
C GLU A 181 17.67 -12.63 16.68
N TYR A 182 16.93 -12.04 15.75
CA TYR A 182 15.64 -12.53 15.31
C TYR A 182 15.87 -13.17 13.95
N CYS A 183 15.90 -14.50 13.92
CA CYS A 183 16.21 -15.26 12.71
C CYS A 183 15.05 -15.38 11.70
N PRO A 184 13.76 -15.31 12.09
CA PRO A 184 12.69 -15.39 11.11
C PRO A 184 12.74 -14.23 10.13
N GLU A 185 12.68 -14.55 8.84
CA GLU A 185 12.58 -13.56 7.77
C GLU A 185 11.13 -13.10 7.55
N GLU A 186 10.15 -13.89 8.02
CA GLU A 186 8.72 -13.63 7.84
C GLU A 186 7.93 -13.69 9.15
N ASN A 187 6.66 -13.29 9.07
CA ASN A 187 5.71 -13.40 10.18
C ASN A 187 5.26 -14.85 10.38
N ILE A 188 5.59 -15.43 11.53
CA ILE A 188 5.19 -16.81 11.86
C ILE A 188 3.90 -16.79 12.67
N ASP A 189 2.82 -17.31 12.07
CA ASP A 189 1.53 -17.41 12.73
C ASP A 189 1.47 -18.58 13.74
N LYS A 190 0.49 -18.57 14.64
CA LYS A 190 0.30 -19.56 15.71
C LYS A 190 0.23 -21.00 15.20
N ASN A 191 -0.34 -21.19 14.01
CA ASN A 191 -0.58 -22.50 13.41
C ASN A 191 0.65 -23.05 12.67
N TYR A 192 1.69 -22.25 12.46
CA TYR A 192 2.91 -22.71 11.84
C TYR A 192 3.61 -23.76 12.73
N THR A 193 4.14 -24.80 12.08
CA THR A 193 4.82 -25.92 12.75
C THR A 193 6.26 -25.97 12.25
N ILE A 194 7.19 -25.88 13.18
CA ILE A 194 8.62 -26.00 12.93
C ILE A 194 8.94 -27.50 12.83
N ASP A 195 9.63 -27.90 11.77
CA ASP A 195 10.21 -29.23 11.66
C ASP A 195 11.46 -29.31 12.55
N VAL A 196 11.30 -29.95 13.70
CA VAL A 196 12.36 -30.11 14.69
C VAL A 196 13.49 -31.05 14.22
N ASN A 197 13.26 -31.83 13.16
CA ASN A 197 14.29 -32.69 12.59
C ASN A 197 15.17 -31.95 11.57
N ASP A 198 14.67 -30.84 11.01
CA ASP A 198 15.40 -30.00 10.10
C ASP A 198 16.19 -28.92 10.87
N THR A 199 17.51 -29.00 10.78
CA THR A 199 18.42 -28.03 11.42
C THR A 199 18.33 -26.64 10.80
N GLU A 200 18.06 -26.54 9.50
CA GLU A 200 17.90 -25.24 8.84
C GLU A 200 16.60 -24.59 9.30
N ASP A 201 15.51 -25.34 9.31
CA ASP A 201 14.19 -24.84 9.76
C ASP A 201 14.25 -24.36 11.22
N LEU A 202 14.90 -25.13 12.10
CA LEU A 202 15.14 -24.71 13.49
C LEU A 202 15.97 -23.42 13.59
N ASN A 203 16.96 -23.22 12.73
CA ASN A 203 17.82 -22.04 12.76
C ASN A 203 17.08 -20.80 12.26
N PHE A 204 16.38 -20.91 11.12
CA PHE A 204 15.55 -19.83 10.57
C PHE A 204 14.39 -19.48 11.50
N HIS A 205 13.84 -20.46 12.21
CA HIS A 205 12.72 -20.27 13.11
C HIS A 205 13.12 -20.28 14.57
N SER A 206 14.09 -19.42 14.92
CA SER A 206 14.49 -19.25 16.30
C SER A 206 14.95 -17.84 16.68
N ILE A 207 15.06 -17.61 17.98
CA ILE A 207 15.47 -16.31 18.53
C ILE A 207 16.65 -16.53 19.45
N LYS A 208 17.76 -15.85 19.20
CA LYS A 208 18.94 -15.90 20.06
C LYS A 208 19.02 -14.60 20.85
N ALA A 209 19.12 -14.71 22.17
CA ALA A 209 19.15 -13.54 23.03
C ALA A 209 20.12 -13.72 24.20
N SER A 210 20.58 -12.59 24.75
CA SER A 210 21.27 -12.63 26.03
C SER A 210 20.28 -12.89 27.17
N SER A 211 20.68 -13.66 28.16
CA SER A 211 19.79 -14.09 29.27
C SER A 211 19.18 -12.91 30.04
N ASN A 212 19.91 -11.78 30.12
CA ASN A 212 19.44 -10.55 30.76
C ASN A 212 18.39 -9.77 29.94
N LEU A 213 18.09 -10.19 28.71
CA LEU A 213 17.02 -9.62 27.87
C LEU A 213 15.66 -10.30 28.14
N LEU A 214 15.66 -11.51 28.70
CA LEU A 214 14.44 -12.31 28.94
C LEU A 214 13.29 -11.52 29.59
N PRO A 215 13.50 -10.68 30.63
CA PRO A 215 12.41 -9.90 31.22
C PRO A 215 11.72 -8.94 30.24
N LYS A 216 12.43 -8.46 29.21
CA LYS A 216 11.88 -7.57 28.17
C LYS A 216 11.16 -8.34 27.07
N LEU A 217 11.46 -9.62 26.90
CA LEU A 217 10.75 -10.51 25.96
C LEU A 217 9.39 -10.96 26.51
N ASN A 218 9.14 -10.78 27.82
CA ASN A 218 7.87 -11.09 28.50
C ASN A 218 7.38 -12.53 28.27
N ILE A 219 8.32 -13.48 28.23
CA ILE A 219 8.03 -14.91 28.08
C ILE A 219 7.60 -15.50 29.43
N LYS A 220 6.52 -16.26 29.40
CA LYS A 220 5.91 -16.93 30.53
C LYS A 220 6.11 -18.44 30.47
N ASP A 221 6.21 -19.05 31.66
CA ASP A 221 6.19 -20.49 31.81
C ASP A 221 4.77 -21.06 31.56
N ASN A 222 4.62 -22.38 31.66
CA ASN A 222 3.33 -23.06 31.50
C ASN A 222 2.26 -22.64 32.52
N ASN A 223 2.68 -22.07 33.66
CA ASN A 223 1.80 -21.63 34.75
C ASN A 223 1.46 -20.12 34.64
N ASN A 224 1.78 -19.46 33.52
CA ASN A 224 1.68 -18.01 33.30
C ASN A 224 2.59 -17.14 34.19
N ASN A 225 3.57 -17.73 34.85
CA ASN A 225 4.52 -17.00 35.69
C ASN A 225 5.71 -16.50 34.86
N GLY A 226 6.32 -15.40 35.32
CA GLY A 226 7.57 -14.90 34.75
C GLY A 226 8.74 -15.86 35.03
N ILE A 227 9.60 -16.03 34.05
CA ILE A 227 10.75 -16.94 34.16
C ILE A 227 11.96 -16.18 34.71
N THR A 228 12.55 -16.68 35.79
CA THR A 228 13.81 -16.16 36.35
C THR A 228 14.91 -17.18 36.15
N LEU A 229 16.00 -16.78 35.49
CA LEU A 229 17.11 -17.66 35.13
C LEU A 229 18.42 -17.17 35.75
N SER A 230 19.30 -18.12 36.10
CA SER A 230 20.67 -17.77 36.49
C SER A 230 21.45 -17.24 35.28
N PRO A 231 22.10 -16.07 35.37
CA PRO A 231 22.73 -15.40 34.23
C PRO A 231 24.01 -16.09 33.71
N SER A 232 24.51 -17.12 34.40
CA SER A 232 25.77 -17.80 34.07
C SER A 232 25.61 -19.06 33.19
N LYS A 233 24.37 -19.52 32.95
CA LYS A 233 24.09 -20.75 32.19
C LYS A 233 23.45 -20.44 30.83
N ASN A 234 23.52 -21.39 29.91
CA ASN A 234 22.77 -21.33 28.65
C ASN A 234 21.43 -22.07 28.81
N TYR A 235 20.37 -21.51 28.23
CA TYR A 235 19.03 -22.10 28.27
C TYR A 235 18.42 -22.18 26.88
N LEU A 236 17.61 -23.22 26.67
CA LEU A 236 16.69 -23.32 25.53
C LEU A 236 15.27 -23.24 26.07
N LEU A 237 14.56 -22.17 25.73
CA LEU A 237 13.13 -22.05 26.02
C LEU A 237 12.35 -22.68 24.87
N ILE A 238 11.61 -23.75 25.17
CA ILE A 238 10.93 -24.57 24.17
C ILE A 238 9.42 -24.52 24.43
N PRO A 239 8.60 -24.10 23.44
CA PRO A 239 7.14 -24.16 23.54
C PRO A 239 6.64 -25.55 23.90
N LYS A 240 5.57 -25.60 24.71
CA LYS A 240 4.97 -26.86 25.18
C LYS A 240 4.64 -27.82 24.04
N LYS A 241 4.18 -27.31 22.89
CA LYS A 241 3.90 -28.15 21.70
C LYS A 241 5.11 -28.91 21.15
N TYR A 242 6.33 -28.45 21.42
CA TYR A 242 7.58 -29.11 20.98
C TYR A 242 8.36 -29.75 22.14
N TRP A 243 7.78 -29.81 23.34
CA TRP A 243 8.50 -30.26 24.54
C TRP A 243 8.86 -31.75 24.53
N ALA A 244 8.05 -32.56 23.83
CA ALA A 244 8.33 -33.98 23.63
C ALA A 244 9.68 -34.18 22.91
N ASP A 245 9.95 -33.34 21.90
CA ASP A 245 11.13 -33.42 21.03
C ASP A 245 12.34 -32.62 21.54
N ARG A 246 12.30 -32.14 22.79
CA ARG A 246 13.35 -31.28 23.38
C ARG A 246 14.77 -31.83 23.25
N ASN A 247 14.94 -33.16 23.27
CA ASN A 247 16.25 -33.79 23.15
C ASN A 247 16.79 -33.69 21.72
N ILE A 248 15.91 -33.82 20.72
CA ILE A 248 16.24 -33.64 19.29
C ILE A 248 16.60 -32.18 19.04
N ILE A 249 15.73 -31.27 19.50
CA ILE A 249 15.95 -29.81 19.40
C ILE A 249 17.29 -29.42 20.04
N LYS A 250 17.57 -29.88 21.26
CA LYS A 250 18.82 -29.60 21.97
C LYS A 250 20.04 -30.09 21.19
N LYS A 251 19.96 -31.27 20.56
CA LYS A 251 21.05 -31.84 19.75
C LYS A 251 21.31 -31.00 18.48
N ASN A 252 20.25 -30.54 17.83
CA ASN A 252 20.31 -29.81 16.55
C ASN A 252 20.75 -28.34 16.70
N TYR A 253 20.57 -27.72 17.87
CA TYR A 253 20.81 -26.29 18.06
C TYR A 253 22.29 -25.90 18.23
N ASN A 254 23.08 -26.66 19.00
CA ASN A 254 24.55 -26.62 19.03
C ASN A 254 25.10 -27.76 19.90
N SER A 255 25.75 -28.76 19.31
CA SER A 255 26.30 -29.92 20.04
C SER A 255 27.40 -29.55 21.05
N ASN A 256 28.07 -28.40 20.86
CA ASN A 256 29.24 -28.01 21.64
C ASN A 256 28.88 -27.12 22.85
N THR A 257 27.61 -26.77 23.02
CA THR A 257 27.15 -25.90 24.12
C THR A 257 26.14 -26.64 24.99
N GLU A 258 26.41 -26.72 26.29
CA GLU A 258 25.46 -27.33 27.22
C GLU A 258 24.31 -26.36 27.52
N TYR A 259 23.11 -26.73 27.06
CA TYR A 259 21.86 -26.00 27.31
C TYR A 259 20.97 -26.70 28.35
N GLN A 260 20.39 -25.91 29.25
CA GLN A 260 19.29 -26.34 30.10
C GLN A 260 17.95 -26.00 29.42
N CYS A 261 17.14 -27.03 29.13
CA CYS A 261 15.83 -26.84 28.49
C CYS A 261 14.78 -26.43 29.51
N ILE A 262 13.91 -25.47 29.15
CA ILE A 262 12.78 -25.00 29.97
C ILE A 262 11.54 -24.96 29.09
N CYS A 263 10.46 -25.53 29.59
CA CYS A 263 9.18 -25.53 28.89
C CYS A 263 8.50 -24.17 29.07
N ILE A 264 8.06 -23.57 27.97
CA ILE A 264 7.30 -22.31 27.97
C ILE A 264 5.91 -22.52 27.38
N LYS A 265 4.98 -21.61 27.72
CA LYS A 265 3.61 -21.69 27.22
C LYS A 265 3.55 -21.51 25.70
N ASP A 266 2.61 -22.20 25.06
CA ASP A 266 2.27 -21.99 23.65
C ASP A 266 1.54 -20.65 23.41
N ASN A 267 1.44 -20.26 22.15
CA ASN A 267 0.78 -19.07 21.61
C ASN A 267 1.32 -17.74 22.16
N GLN A 268 2.59 -17.72 22.55
CA GLN A 268 3.29 -16.50 22.95
C GLN A 268 3.85 -15.79 21.73
N LYS A 269 3.45 -14.53 21.54
CA LYS A 269 3.95 -13.64 20.47
C LYS A 269 5.29 -13.06 20.89
N ILE A 270 6.27 -13.13 20.01
CA ILE A 270 7.56 -12.46 20.17
C ILE A 270 7.74 -11.52 18.99
N THR A 271 7.96 -10.25 19.29
CA THR A 271 8.11 -9.19 18.30
C THR A 271 9.59 -8.98 18.00
N ASN A 272 9.93 -8.74 16.75
CA ASN A 272 11.28 -8.33 16.37
C ASN A 272 11.52 -6.87 16.83
N PHE A 273 12.60 -6.63 17.57
CA PHE A 273 12.92 -5.32 18.12
C PHE A 273 13.43 -4.34 17.07
N THR A 274 14.05 -4.81 15.99
CA THR A 274 14.56 -3.95 14.90
C THR A 274 13.57 -3.75 13.78
N ASP A 275 12.67 -4.73 13.57
CA ASP A 275 11.57 -4.60 12.61
C ASP A 275 10.22 -4.81 13.31
N PRO A 276 9.53 -3.73 13.68
CA PRO A 276 8.26 -3.81 14.39
C PRO A 276 7.11 -4.37 13.53
N SER A 277 7.28 -4.52 12.21
CA SER A 277 6.31 -5.21 11.35
C SER A 277 6.36 -6.73 11.52
N CYS A 278 7.47 -7.26 12.03
CA CYS A 278 7.76 -8.68 12.17
C CYS A 278 7.45 -9.22 13.57
N TYR A 279 6.79 -10.37 13.61
CA TYR A 279 6.48 -11.12 14.82
C TYR A 279 6.38 -12.62 14.54
N SER A 280 6.60 -13.40 15.59
CA SER A 280 6.50 -14.85 15.51
C SER A 280 5.80 -15.42 16.73
N TYR A 281 5.09 -16.52 16.53
CA TYR A 281 4.52 -17.32 17.60
C TYR A 281 5.29 -18.63 17.78
N ASN A 282 5.33 -19.12 19.02
CA ASN A 282 5.84 -20.47 19.33
C ASN A 282 7.29 -20.70 18.90
N MET A 283 8.15 -19.70 19.10
CA MET A 283 9.55 -19.80 18.76
C MET A 283 10.35 -20.52 19.83
N ILE A 284 11.44 -21.18 19.41
CA ILE A 284 12.47 -21.66 20.32
C ILE A 284 13.42 -20.50 20.59
N LEU A 285 13.66 -20.21 21.88
CA LEU A 285 14.62 -19.16 22.27
C LEU A 285 15.90 -19.79 22.81
N SER A 286 17.03 -19.39 22.25
CA SER A 286 18.35 -19.68 22.82
C SER A 286 18.83 -18.50 23.63
N LEU A 287 18.94 -18.71 24.94
CA LEU A 287 19.42 -17.73 25.89
C LEU A 287 20.84 -18.08 26.30
N THR A 288 21.76 -17.16 26.06
CA THR A 288 23.17 -17.32 26.44
C THR A 288 23.59 -16.22 27.42
N PRO A 289 24.57 -16.45 28.29
CA PRO A 289 25.19 -15.38 29.06
C PRO A 289 25.76 -14.32 28.13
N LEU A 290 25.78 -13.07 28.58
CA LEU A 290 26.46 -12.01 27.83
C LEU A 290 27.96 -12.32 27.80
N LYS A 291 28.45 -12.91 26.70
CA LYS A 291 29.86 -13.28 26.56
C LYS A 291 30.74 -12.02 26.55
N SER A 292 31.82 -12.03 27.33
CA SER A 292 32.84 -10.97 27.40
C SER A 292 33.69 -10.82 26.13
N ASN A 293 33.59 -11.76 25.20
CA ASN A 293 34.20 -11.66 23.87
C ASN A 293 33.08 -11.80 22.84
N PHE A 294 32.78 -10.72 22.13
CA PHE A 294 31.84 -10.76 21.02
C PHE A 294 32.33 -9.92 19.88
N SER A 295 32.04 -10.35 18.67
CA SER A 295 32.33 -9.54 17.50
C SER A 295 31.24 -8.50 17.34
N ILE A 296 31.63 -7.24 17.20
CA ILE A 296 30.73 -6.18 16.74
C ILE A 296 30.31 -6.44 15.28
N SER A 297 31.06 -7.25 14.52
CA SER A 297 30.88 -7.42 13.07
C SER A 297 30.01 -8.60 12.63
N SER A 298 29.58 -9.49 13.54
CA SER A 298 28.87 -10.70 13.15
C SER A 298 27.70 -11.03 14.09
N ASP A 299 26.52 -10.59 13.63
CA ASP A 299 25.19 -11.20 13.70
C ASP A 299 24.16 -10.84 14.78
N PRO A 300 24.41 -10.76 16.11
CA PRO A 300 23.38 -10.32 17.03
C PRO A 300 23.37 -8.79 17.14
N LYS A 301 22.20 -8.18 16.94
CA LYS A 301 21.96 -6.77 17.23
C LYS A 301 22.24 -6.49 18.70
N ILE A 302 22.93 -5.38 18.94
CA ILE A 302 23.36 -4.98 20.29
C ILE A 302 22.46 -3.86 20.76
N PHE A 303 21.63 -4.17 21.75
CA PHE A 303 20.82 -3.17 22.43
C PHE A 303 21.46 -2.74 23.74
N MET A 304 21.15 -1.53 24.18
CA MET A 304 21.69 -0.97 25.41
C MET A 304 20.74 0.04 26.05
N THR A 305 21.00 0.35 27.32
CA THR A 305 20.31 1.44 28.00
C THR A 305 20.87 2.80 27.56
N LYS A 306 20.07 3.86 27.74
CA LYS A 306 20.47 5.25 27.47
C LYS A 306 21.80 5.65 28.13
N GLU A 307 22.03 5.19 29.36
CA GLU A 307 23.27 5.47 30.09
C GLU A 307 24.48 4.83 29.42
N LYS A 308 24.38 3.55 29.02
CA LYS A 308 25.45 2.85 28.32
C LYS A 308 25.68 3.41 26.93
N ALA A 309 24.63 3.80 26.21
CA ALA A 309 24.76 4.47 24.91
C ALA A 309 25.58 5.76 24.99
N LYS A 310 25.36 6.58 26.02
CA LYS A 310 26.15 7.81 26.24
C LYS A 310 27.64 7.51 26.49
N LEU A 311 27.93 6.47 27.29
CA LEU A 311 29.32 6.07 27.54
C LEU A 311 30.00 5.54 26.28
N ILE A 312 29.28 4.73 25.50
CA ILE A 312 29.77 4.15 24.25
C ILE A 312 30.04 5.25 23.21
N ASN A 313 29.12 6.20 23.02
CA ASN A 313 29.33 7.32 22.10
C ASN A 313 30.53 8.19 22.49
N ARG A 314 30.76 8.42 23.79
CA ARG A 314 31.97 9.12 24.25
C ARG A 314 33.25 8.35 23.95
N GLU A 315 33.23 7.03 24.07
CA GLU A 315 34.40 6.21 23.71
C GLU A 315 34.62 6.17 22.18
N ILE A 316 33.54 6.17 21.39
CA ILE A 316 33.58 6.33 19.91
C ILE A 316 34.28 7.65 19.55
N ASP A 317 33.89 8.77 20.20
CA ASP A 317 34.51 10.08 19.99
C ASP A 317 36.01 10.06 20.36
N LYS A 318 36.35 9.49 21.52
CA LYS A 318 37.73 9.38 22.01
C LYS A 318 38.61 8.54 21.09
N LEU A 319 38.05 7.47 20.52
CA LEU A 319 38.72 6.61 19.56
C LEU A 319 38.73 7.18 18.13
N LYS A 320 38.12 8.37 17.92
CA LYS A 320 37.98 9.04 16.62
C LYS A 320 37.34 8.14 15.56
N ILE A 321 36.37 7.33 15.97
CA ILE A 321 35.56 6.52 15.06
C ILE A 321 34.48 7.41 14.47
N GLU A 322 34.30 7.37 13.15
CA GLU A 322 33.28 8.15 12.47
C GLU A 322 31.86 7.70 12.88
N HIS A 323 31.02 8.64 13.30
CA HIS A 323 29.62 8.37 13.65
C HIS A 323 28.78 7.80 12.50
N ALA A 324 29.18 8.06 11.26
CA ALA A 324 28.56 7.43 10.09
C ALA A 324 28.84 5.92 10.03
N SER A 325 29.96 5.47 10.63
CA SER A 325 30.37 4.07 10.66
C SER A 325 29.77 3.31 11.85
N ILE A 326 29.92 3.84 13.05
CA ILE A 326 29.42 3.22 14.29
C ILE A 326 28.83 4.31 15.18
N LYS A 327 27.59 4.12 15.64
CA LYS A 327 26.93 5.03 16.58
C LYS A 327 25.91 4.29 17.43
N ALA A 328 25.84 4.63 18.72
CA ALA A 328 24.72 4.21 19.55
C ALA A 328 23.57 5.23 19.42
N SER A 329 22.44 4.80 18.86
CA SER A 329 21.27 5.65 18.59
C SER A 329 20.01 5.10 19.25
N PRO A 330 19.03 5.96 19.57
CA PRO A 330 17.74 5.50 20.08
C PRO A 330 17.09 4.51 19.11
N LEU A 331 16.62 3.37 19.61
CA LEU A 331 15.87 2.41 18.78
C LEU A 331 14.57 3.02 18.25
N SER A 332 14.01 4.01 18.96
CA SER A 332 12.85 4.78 18.52
C SER A 332 13.03 5.43 17.16
N ASP A 333 14.25 5.79 16.77
CA ASP A 333 14.51 6.45 15.50
C ASP A 333 14.21 5.49 14.33
N GLU A 334 14.70 4.25 14.41
CA GLU A 334 14.41 3.20 13.42
C GLU A 334 12.93 2.80 13.42
N LEU A 335 12.34 2.63 14.60
CA LEU A 335 10.91 2.32 14.72
C LEU A 335 10.03 3.41 14.10
N ASN A 336 10.39 4.69 14.27
CA ASN A 336 9.69 5.82 13.68
C ASN A 336 9.90 5.90 12.17
N GLU A 337 11.08 5.57 11.66
CA GLU A 337 11.38 5.50 10.23
C GLU A 337 10.51 4.43 9.55
N THR A 338 10.50 3.20 10.05
CA THR A 338 9.65 2.11 9.53
C THR A 338 8.17 2.48 9.58
N THR A 339 7.71 3.02 10.72
CA THR A 339 6.32 3.49 10.87
C THR A 339 5.98 4.62 9.89
N GLY A 340 6.92 5.55 9.67
CA GLY A 340 6.78 6.67 8.74
C GLY A 340 6.62 6.21 7.30
N THR A 341 7.44 5.26 6.87
CA THR A 341 7.38 4.65 5.53
C THR A 341 6.03 3.98 5.27
N ILE A 342 5.52 3.19 6.22
CA ILE A 342 4.21 2.53 6.09
C ILE A 342 3.08 3.57 6.05
N LYS A 343 3.14 4.62 6.88
CA LYS A 343 2.16 5.73 6.85
C LYS A 343 2.14 6.44 5.50
N TYR A 344 3.32 6.70 4.92
CA TYR A 344 3.43 7.33 3.61
C TYR A 344 2.85 6.46 2.49
N SER A 345 3.15 5.15 2.52
CA SER A 345 2.57 4.17 1.60
C SER A 345 1.04 4.14 1.70
N LEU A 346 0.50 4.09 2.92
CA LEU A 346 -0.94 4.11 3.17
C LEU A 346 -1.60 5.40 2.66
N LEU A 347 -0.98 6.56 2.92
CA LEU A 347 -1.48 7.85 2.42
C LEU A 347 -1.55 7.87 0.90
N THR A 348 -0.48 7.43 0.24
CA THR A 348 -0.39 7.36 -1.23
C THR A 348 -1.46 6.44 -1.80
N ASN A 349 -1.60 5.23 -1.24
CA ASN A 349 -2.64 4.28 -1.64
C ASN A 349 -4.05 4.83 -1.41
N THR A 350 -4.28 5.57 -0.32
CA THR A 350 -5.59 6.17 -0.01
C THR A 350 -5.94 7.32 -0.97
N ILE A 351 -4.98 8.18 -1.30
CA ILE A 351 -5.20 9.24 -2.31
C ILE A 351 -5.54 8.61 -3.66
N PHE A 352 -4.79 7.58 -4.06
CA PHE A 352 -5.06 6.87 -5.30
C PHE A 352 -6.43 6.17 -5.29
N LEU A 353 -6.85 5.60 -4.16
CA LEU A 353 -8.19 5.03 -3.97
C LEU A 353 -9.28 6.07 -4.23
N VAL A 354 -9.17 7.26 -3.66
CA VAL A 354 -10.15 8.34 -3.85
C VAL A 354 -10.24 8.75 -5.32
N ILE A 355 -9.10 8.90 -6.00
CA ILE A 355 -9.05 9.22 -7.42
C ILE A 355 -9.73 8.12 -8.25
N LEU A 356 -9.45 6.85 -7.96
CA LEU A 356 -10.05 5.70 -8.64
C LEU A 356 -11.57 5.64 -8.41
N LEU A 357 -12.05 5.87 -7.18
CA LEU A 357 -13.49 5.89 -6.87
C LEU A 357 -14.22 6.96 -7.68
N VAL A 358 -13.68 8.19 -7.73
CA VAL A 358 -14.25 9.29 -8.52
C VAL A 358 -14.24 8.95 -10.01
N THR A 359 -13.13 8.39 -10.50
CA THR A 359 -12.98 8.02 -11.92
C THR A 359 -13.96 6.92 -12.33
N VAL A 360 -14.10 5.88 -11.51
CA VAL A 360 -15.08 4.79 -11.74
C VAL A 360 -16.51 5.35 -11.71
N ALA A 361 -16.84 6.24 -10.77
CA ALA A 361 -18.15 6.87 -10.71
C ALA A 361 -18.47 7.67 -11.98
N VAL A 362 -17.52 8.47 -12.48
CA VAL A 362 -17.66 9.21 -13.74
C VAL A 362 -17.85 8.27 -14.93
N VAL A 363 -17.01 7.23 -15.05
CA VAL A 363 -17.10 6.26 -16.15
C VAL A 363 -18.43 5.52 -16.13
N ASN A 364 -18.91 5.11 -14.96
CA ASN A 364 -20.22 4.49 -14.80
C ASN A 364 -21.34 5.45 -15.21
N TYR A 365 -21.30 6.71 -14.77
CA TYR A 365 -22.29 7.72 -15.15
C TYR A 365 -22.33 7.96 -16.67
N VAL A 366 -21.16 8.06 -17.31
CA VAL A 366 -21.08 8.25 -18.77
C VAL A 366 -21.50 6.98 -19.52
N SER A 367 -21.28 5.79 -18.94
CA SER A 367 -21.76 4.51 -19.49
C SER A 367 -23.28 4.44 -19.48
N ILE A 368 -23.91 4.87 -18.37
CA ILE A 368 -25.37 4.99 -18.26
C ILE A 368 -25.92 5.96 -19.31
N LEU A 369 -25.30 7.13 -19.46
CA LEU A 369 -25.68 8.11 -20.47
C LEU A 369 -25.61 7.55 -21.90
N SER A 370 -24.49 6.91 -22.23
CA SER A 370 -24.26 6.33 -23.54
C SER A 370 -25.27 5.22 -23.85
N TYR A 371 -25.56 4.37 -22.86
CA TYR A 371 -26.59 3.34 -22.98
C TYR A 371 -27.99 3.94 -23.17
N TYR A 372 -28.35 4.96 -22.37
CA TYR A 372 -29.61 5.67 -22.52
C TYR A 372 -29.75 6.27 -23.93
N GLU A 373 -28.72 6.93 -24.46
CA GLU A 373 -28.76 7.51 -25.82
C GLU A 373 -28.98 6.47 -26.93
N ILE A 374 -28.53 5.23 -26.75
CA ILE A 374 -28.81 4.12 -27.68
C ILE A 374 -30.29 3.74 -27.64
N LYS A 375 -30.88 3.67 -26.44
CA LYS A 375 -32.23 3.14 -26.21
C LYS A 375 -33.33 4.19 -26.07
N LYS A 376 -32.99 5.50 -26.02
CA LYS A 376 -33.92 6.58 -25.64
C LYS A 376 -35.21 6.64 -26.45
N LYS A 377 -35.15 6.39 -27.76
CA LYS A 377 -36.34 6.38 -28.63
C LYS A 377 -37.28 5.23 -28.31
N MET A 378 -36.71 4.05 -28.08
CA MET A 378 -37.44 2.85 -27.70
C MET A 378 -38.12 3.04 -26.33
N LEU A 379 -37.35 3.51 -25.34
CA LEU A 379 -37.83 3.77 -23.98
C LEU A 379 -38.93 4.84 -23.93
N ALA A 380 -38.85 5.87 -24.78
CA ALA A 380 -39.89 6.91 -24.88
C ALA A 380 -41.20 6.36 -25.47
N ILE A 381 -41.13 5.49 -26.48
CA ILE A 381 -42.30 4.84 -27.07
C ILE A 381 -42.96 3.90 -26.04
N GLU A 382 -42.17 3.08 -25.34
CA GLU A 382 -42.70 2.17 -24.32
C GLU A 382 -43.36 2.91 -23.15
N ASN A 383 -42.75 4.00 -22.68
CA ASN A 383 -43.33 4.87 -21.66
C ASN A 383 -44.65 5.50 -22.14
N LEU A 384 -44.73 5.98 -23.38
CA LEU A 384 -45.96 6.54 -23.94
C LEU A 384 -47.08 5.48 -24.02
N LEU A 385 -46.72 4.24 -24.34
CA LEU A 385 -47.65 3.11 -24.41
C LEU A 385 -48.00 2.53 -23.02
N GLY A 386 -47.50 3.12 -21.92
CA GLY A 386 -47.72 2.64 -20.55
C GLY A 386 -47.06 1.28 -20.26
N ARG A 387 -46.10 0.84 -21.09
CA ARG A 387 -45.38 -0.44 -20.92
C ARG A 387 -44.17 -0.23 -20.01
N SER A 388 -43.83 -1.27 -19.25
CA SER A 388 -42.67 -1.20 -18.34
C SER A 388 -41.36 -1.32 -19.12
N ASN A 389 -40.46 -0.37 -18.90
CA ASN A 389 -39.11 -0.34 -19.48
C ASN A 389 -38.10 -1.22 -18.70
N LEU A 390 -38.55 -1.99 -17.72
CA LEU A 390 -37.69 -2.73 -16.80
C LEU A 390 -36.85 -3.80 -17.50
N LYS A 391 -37.37 -4.43 -18.55
CA LYS A 391 -36.68 -5.50 -19.27
C LYS A 391 -35.40 -4.98 -19.95
N ASP A 392 -35.46 -3.83 -20.60
CA ASP A 392 -34.28 -3.22 -21.22
C ASP A 392 -33.29 -2.69 -20.20
N ILE A 393 -33.76 -2.03 -19.15
CA ILE A 393 -32.90 -1.58 -18.04
C ILE A 393 -32.20 -2.79 -17.39
N SER A 394 -32.91 -3.91 -17.20
CA SER A 394 -32.33 -5.12 -16.60
C SER A 394 -31.16 -5.69 -17.41
N THR A 395 -31.18 -5.56 -18.74
CA THR A 395 -30.07 -6.03 -19.59
C THR A 395 -28.78 -5.25 -19.29
N PHE A 396 -28.88 -3.93 -19.12
CA PHE A 396 -27.74 -3.10 -18.72
C PHE A 396 -27.23 -3.46 -17.32
N LEU A 397 -28.14 -3.69 -16.37
CA LEU A 397 -27.79 -4.08 -15.01
C LEU A 397 -27.07 -5.44 -14.98
N ILE A 398 -27.58 -6.43 -15.71
CA ILE A 398 -26.99 -7.77 -15.79
C ILE A 398 -25.58 -7.72 -16.36
N ILE A 399 -25.36 -7.02 -17.48
CA ILE A 399 -24.02 -6.89 -18.08
C ILE A 399 -23.04 -6.26 -17.09
N ASN A 400 -23.44 -5.17 -16.44
CA ASN A 400 -22.59 -4.50 -15.45
C ASN A 400 -22.34 -5.36 -14.21
N GLY A 401 -23.36 -6.08 -13.74
CA GLY A 401 -23.26 -6.99 -12.61
C GLY A 401 -22.35 -8.18 -12.90
N ILE A 402 -22.40 -8.76 -14.11
CA ILE A 402 -21.49 -9.83 -14.55
C ILE A 402 -20.04 -9.35 -14.54
N ILE A 403 -19.78 -8.12 -15.03
CA ILE A 403 -18.44 -7.53 -14.99
C ILE A 403 -17.94 -7.45 -13.54
N THR A 404 -18.73 -6.86 -12.65
CA THR A 404 -18.38 -6.71 -11.24
C THR A 404 -18.21 -8.07 -10.56
N LEU A 405 -19.04 -9.06 -10.90
CA LEU A 405 -18.96 -10.44 -10.39
C LEU A 405 -17.63 -11.11 -10.77
N ILE A 406 -17.29 -11.11 -12.07
CA ILE A 406 -16.06 -11.76 -12.58
C ILE A 406 -14.83 -11.14 -11.93
N ILE A 407 -14.77 -9.81 -11.85
CA ILE A 407 -13.63 -9.11 -11.23
C ILE A 407 -13.57 -9.40 -9.72
N SER A 408 -14.72 -9.42 -9.04
CA SER A 408 -14.78 -9.75 -7.61
C SER A 408 -14.22 -11.14 -7.34
N LEU A 409 -14.63 -12.14 -8.13
CA LEU A 409 -14.12 -13.52 -7.98
C LEU A 409 -12.61 -13.62 -8.21
N GLY A 410 -12.04 -12.79 -9.09
CA GLY A 410 -10.61 -12.75 -9.36
C GLY A 410 -9.76 -12.03 -8.30
N VAL A 411 -10.32 -11.05 -7.59
CA VAL A 411 -9.58 -10.24 -6.61
C VAL A 411 -9.92 -10.61 -5.17
N ASN A 412 -11.20 -10.51 -4.79
CA ASN A 412 -11.69 -10.89 -3.47
C ASN A 412 -13.21 -11.14 -3.55
N PRO A 413 -13.70 -12.36 -3.25
CA PRO A 413 -15.12 -12.71 -3.33
C PRO A 413 -16.05 -11.83 -2.49
N PHE A 414 -15.53 -11.18 -1.43
CA PHE A 414 -16.34 -10.26 -0.61
C PHE A 414 -16.89 -9.07 -1.42
N PHE A 415 -16.20 -8.66 -2.49
CA PHE A 415 -16.63 -7.54 -3.34
C PHE A 415 -17.89 -7.83 -4.17
N ILE A 416 -18.35 -9.09 -4.24
CA ILE A 416 -19.62 -9.45 -4.90
C ILE A 416 -20.81 -8.65 -4.33
N LEU A 417 -20.74 -8.30 -3.04
CA LEU A 417 -21.77 -7.50 -2.38
C LEU A 417 -21.96 -6.10 -3.01
N LEU A 418 -20.95 -5.58 -3.73
CA LEU A 418 -21.02 -4.28 -4.41
C LEU A 418 -21.97 -4.26 -5.62
N ILE A 419 -22.36 -5.43 -6.15
CA ILE A 419 -23.32 -5.54 -7.25
C ILE A 419 -24.68 -4.94 -6.84
N ILE A 420 -25.09 -5.10 -5.58
CA ILE A 420 -26.37 -4.64 -5.06
C ILE A 420 -26.47 -3.10 -5.10
N PRO A 421 -25.60 -2.34 -4.40
CA PRO A 421 -25.66 -0.88 -4.43
C PRO A 421 -25.41 -0.32 -5.84
N GLU A 422 -24.53 -0.94 -6.64
CA GLU A 422 -24.31 -0.54 -8.04
C GLU A 422 -25.60 -0.65 -8.86
N SER A 423 -26.30 -1.78 -8.75
CA SER A 423 -27.53 -2.03 -9.51
C SER A 423 -28.65 -1.07 -9.12
N ILE A 424 -28.79 -0.76 -7.82
CA ILE A 424 -29.79 0.20 -7.32
C ILE A 424 -29.54 1.59 -7.89
N VAL A 425 -28.30 2.08 -7.83
CA VAL A 425 -27.94 3.41 -8.36
C VAL A 425 -28.18 3.49 -9.86
N PHE A 426 -27.79 2.45 -10.61
CA PHE A 426 -27.97 2.42 -12.06
C PHE A 426 -29.44 2.42 -12.45
N LEU A 427 -30.27 1.65 -11.75
CA LEU A 427 -31.71 1.60 -11.96
C LEU A 427 -32.36 2.97 -11.69
N MET A 428 -32.02 3.62 -10.58
CA MET A 428 -32.55 4.95 -10.24
C MET A 428 -32.23 6.00 -11.31
N ILE A 429 -30.98 6.06 -11.78
CA ILE A 429 -30.55 7.05 -12.79
C ILE A 429 -31.25 6.81 -14.13
N LEU A 430 -31.34 5.55 -14.58
CA LEU A 430 -31.99 5.21 -15.86
C LEU A 430 -33.48 5.49 -15.83
N GLN A 431 -34.17 5.12 -14.75
CA GLN A 431 -35.60 5.41 -14.58
C GLN A 431 -35.86 6.92 -14.59
N ALA A 432 -35.11 7.69 -13.80
CA ALA A 432 -35.28 9.15 -13.72
C ALA A 432 -35.12 9.83 -15.09
N LYS A 433 -34.12 9.42 -15.89
CA LYS A 433 -33.92 9.95 -17.25
C LYS A 433 -35.01 9.56 -18.22
N SER A 434 -35.49 8.31 -18.15
CA SER A 434 -36.52 7.82 -19.07
C SER A 434 -37.83 8.62 -18.94
N PHE A 435 -38.27 8.91 -17.72
CA PHE A 435 -39.49 9.67 -17.48
C PHE A 435 -39.36 11.15 -17.88
N LYS A 436 -38.26 11.81 -17.48
CA LYS A 436 -38.10 13.27 -17.66
C LYS A 436 -38.09 13.72 -19.12
N ASN A 437 -37.62 12.88 -20.03
CA ASN A 437 -37.36 13.29 -21.42
C ASN A 437 -38.36 12.70 -22.43
N THR A 438 -39.38 11.95 -21.99
CA THR A 438 -40.30 11.24 -22.90
C THR A 438 -41.00 12.20 -23.87
N THR A 439 -41.52 13.34 -23.38
CA THR A 439 -42.24 14.32 -24.20
C THR A 439 -41.35 15.12 -25.16
N LEU A 440 -40.11 15.43 -24.77
CA LEU A 440 -39.14 16.15 -25.62
C LEU A 440 -38.64 15.26 -26.77
N ILE A 441 -38.33 14.00 -26.46
CA ILE A 441 -37.84 13.02 -27.44
C ILE A 441 -38.88 12.72 -28.51
N LEU A 442 -40.16 12.68 -28.14
CA LEU A 442 -41.26 12.47 -29.08
C LEU A 442 -41.52 13.69 -29.99
N LYS A 443 -41.14 14.89 -29.55
CA LYS A 443 -41.17 16.11 -30.36
C LYS A 443 -39.97 16.23 -31.32
N GLY A 444 -38.99 15.34 -31.24
CA GLY A 444 -37.81 15.32 -32.10
C GLY A 444 -36.59 16.09 -31.56
N GLU A 445 -36.64 16.52 -30.31
CA GLU A 445 -35.50 17.08 -29.55
C GLU A 445 -34.66 15.96 -28.89
#